data_AF-A0AAN1UEA7-F1
#
_entry.id   AF-A0AAN1UEA7-F1
#
_cell.length_a   1.000
_cell.length_b   1.000
_cell.length_c   1.000
_cell.angle_alpha   90.00
_cell.angle_beta   90.00
_cell.angle_gamma   90.00
#
_symmetry.space_group_name_H-M   'P 1'
#
loop_
_entity.id
_entity.type
_entity.pdbx_description
1 polymer ?
#
loop_
_entity_poly.entity_id
_entity_poly.type
_entity_poly.pdbx_seq_one_letter_code
_entity_poly.pdbx_strand_id
1 'polypeptide(L)'
;MKYLSDYTQQPQTDLFDELGAFFAFSNNQFDSAKKKGVEYVSLGMGMIVPKNNAKKLIERLDEIQKEGIKQDIAENGKETIIRRELSNHECFYTNDITDCVENLEEYGYSYDDIYQVYRQW
;
A
#
# COMPACT_ATOMS: atom_id res chain seq x y z
N MET A 1 -9.70 11.43 -10.21
CA MET A 1 -8.40 11.65 -9.56
C MET A 1 -7.80 10.29 -9.33
N LYS A 2 -6.50 10.14 -9.55
CA LYS A 2 -5.84 8.87 -9.26
C LYS A 2 -5.67 8.70 -7.75
N TYR A 3 -5.63 7.46 -7.29
CA TYR A 3 -5.26 7.05 -5.94
C TYR A 3 -3.84 6.50 -5.95
N LEU A 4 -3.23 6.36 -4.76
CA LEU A 4 -1.91 5.73 -4.63
C LEU A 4 -1.85 4.35 -5.32
N SER A 5 -2.92 3.57 -5.22
CA SER A 5 -3.06 2.26 -5.86
C SER A 5 -2.94 2.30 -7.39
N ASP A 6 -3.34 3.39 -8.04
CA ASP A 6 -3.19 3.55 -9.49
C ASP A 6 -1.72 3.64 -9.91
N TYR A 7 -0.81 3.99 -9.00
CA TYR A 7 0.64 4.05 -9.22
C TYR A 7 1.35 2.77 -8.77
N THR A 8 0.84 2.08 -7.74
CA THR A 8 1.55 0.96 -7.10
C THR A 8 1.07 -0.43 -7.55
N GLN A 9 -0.19 -0.58 -7.99
CA GLN A 9 -0.77 -1.90 -8.26
C GLN A 9 -0.02 -2.69 -9.35
N GLN A 10 0.29 -2.06 -10.48
CA GLN A 10 0.99 -2.76 -11.57
C GLN A 10 2.44 -3.12 -11.18
N PRO A 11 3.26 -2.20 -10.63
CA PRO A 11 4.59 -2.56 -10.13
C PRO A 11 4.60 -3.66 -9.07
N GLN A 12 3.61 -3.69 -8.17
CA GLN A 12 3.46 -4.76 -7.18
C GLN A 12 3.17 -6.10 -7.86
N THR A 13 2.27 -6.12 -8.85
CA THR A 13 1.93 -7.33 -9.61
C THR A 13 3.15 -7.88 -10.33
N ASP A 14 3.89 -7.01 -11.03
CA ASP A 14 5.11 -7.38 -11.76
C ASP A 14 6.18 -7.93 -10.79
N LEU A 15 6.32 -7.32 -9.61
CA LEU A 15 7.24 -7.76 -8.57
C LEU A 15 6.86 -9.14 -8.00
N PHE A 16 5.56 -9.40 -7.79
CA PHE A 16 5.08 -10.70 -7.32
C PHE A 16 5.38 -11.79 -8.34
N ASP A 17 5.12 -11.54 -9.62
CA ASP A 17 5.44 -12.46 -10.71
C ASP A 17 6.96 -12.69 -10.82
N GLU A 18 7.77 -11.64 -10.73
CA GLU A 18 9.24 -11.73 -10.76
C GLU A 18 9.78 -12.61 -9.62
N LEU A 19 9.29 -12.39 -8.40
CA LEU A 19 9.82 -13.05 -7.20
C LEU A 19 9.11 -14.37 -6.87
N GLY A 20 8.07 -14.73 -7.63
CA GLY A 20 7.25 -15.91 -7.39
C GLY A 20 6.43 -15.83 -6.11
N ALA A 21 6.05 -14.61 -5.70
CA ALA A 21 5.17 -14.38 -4.58
C ALA A 21 3.71 -14.59 -4.99
N PHE A 22 2.89 -15.07 -4.06
CA PHE A 22 1.46 -15.28 -4.30
C PHE A 22 0.68 -15.24 -2.99
N PHE A 23 -0.64 -15.11 -3.09
CA PHE A 23 -1.53 -15.14 -1.94
C PHE A 23 -2.17 -16.52 -1.74
N ALA A 24 -2.15 -17.03 -0.51
CA ALA A 24 -2.85 -18.24 -0.11
C ALA A 24 -3.42 -18.09 1.31
N PHE A 25 -4.72 -18.38 1.45
CA PHE A 25 -5.46 -18.35 2.72
C PHE A 25 -5.89 -19.76 3.17
N SER A 26 -5.48 -20.78 2.43
CA SER A 26 -5.73 -22.20 2.72
C SER A 26 -4.60 -23.07 2.18
N ASN A 27 -4.46 -24.27 2.74
CA ASN A 27 -3.48 -25.25 2.28
C ASN A 27 -3.69 -25.62 0.80
N ASN A 28 -4.94 -25.73 0.34
CA ASN A 28 -5.25 -26.06 -1.05
C ASN A 28 -4.73 -24.99 -2.03
N GLN A 29 -4.87 -23.70 -1.69
CA GLN A 29 -4.34 -22.60 -2.50
C GLN A 29 -2.81 -22.62 -2.52
N PHE A 30 -2.18 -22.86 -1.36
CA PHE A 30 -0.73 -22.99 -1.28
C PHE A 30 -0.20 -24.18 -2.09
N ASP A 31 -0.82 -25.34 -1.96
CA ASP A 31 -0.42 -26.56 -2.66
C ASP A 31 -0.59 -26.46 -4.18
N SER A 32 -1.57 -25.68 -4.65
CA SER A 32 -1.80 -25.43 -6.07
C SER A 32 -0.78 -24.45 -6.68
N ALA A 33 -0.32 -23.47 -5.90
CA ALA A 33 0.59 -22.43 -6.37
C ALA A 33 2.07 -22.77 -6.17
N LYS A 34 2.42 -23.58 -5.16
CA LYS A 34 3.81 -23.90 -4.82
C LYS A 34 4.52 -24.69 -5.91
N LYS A 35 5.80 -24.40 -6.11
CA LYS A 35 6.69 -25.18 -6.98
C LYS A 35 7.40 -26.26 -6.17
N LYS A 36 7.46 -27.48 -6.71
CA LYS A 36 8.14 -28.61 -6.04
C LYS A 36 9.63 -28.29 -5.85
N GLY A 37 10.15 -28.50 -4.64
CA GLY A 37 11.57 -28.28 -4.32
C GLY A 37 11.92 -26.83 -3.94
N VAL A 38 10.95 -25.92 -3.87
CA VAL A 38 11.15 -24.56 -3.38
C VAL A 38 10.65 -24.44 -1.94
N GLU A 39 11.48 -23.88 -1.06
CA GLU A 39 11.07 -23.50 0.29
C GLU A 39 10.37 -22.14 0.27
N TYR A 40 9.22 -22.06 0.94
CA TYR A 40 8.41 -20.86 1.03
C TYR A 40 8.32 -20.38 2.48
N VAL A 41 8.13 -19.07 2.65
CA VAL A 41 7.83 -18.43 3.92
C VAL A 41 6.58 -17.57 3.77
N SER A 42 5.82 -17.46 4.87
CA SER A 42 4.70 -16.52 4.96
C SER A 42 5.19 -15.19 5.51
N LEU A 43 4.80 -14.10 4.87
CA LEU A 43 5.05 -12.73 5.35
C LEU A 43 3.82 -12.14 6.06
N GLY A 44 2.79 -12.95 6.34
CA GLY A 44 1.51 -12.49 6.91
C GLY A 44 0.51 -12.06 5.84
N MET A 45 -0.74 -11.78 6.26
CA MET A 45 -1.86 -11.37 5.39
C MET A 45 -2.08 -12.26 4.14
N GLY A 46 -1.72 -13.53 4.23
CA GLY A 46 -1.81 -14.49 3.13
C GLY A 46 -0.68 -14.43 2.10
N MET A 47 0.29 -13.50 2.24
CA MET A 47 1.44 -13.38 1.33
C MET A 47 2.46 -14.51 1.56
N ILE A 48 2.73 -15.28 0.51
CA ILE A 48 3.69 -16.37 0.47
C ILE A 48 4.75 -16.09 -0.59
N VAL A 49 6.03 -16.31 -0.25
CA VAL A 49 7.16 -16.02 -1.14
C VAL A 49 8.27 -17.08 -0.98
N PRO A 50 9.03 -17.41 -2.04
CA PRO A 50 10.24 -18.21 -1.90
C PRO A 50 11.17 -17.60 -0.85
N LYS A 51 11.68 -18.43 0.06
CA LYS A 51 12.48 -18.00 1.22
C LYS A 51 13.66 -17.10 0.85
N ASN A 52 14.33 -17.40 -0.26
CA ASN A 52 15.48 -16.64 -0.74
C ASN A 52 15.11 -15.24 -1.28
N ASN A 53 13.84 -15.02 -1.65
CA ASN A 53 13.34 -13.76 -2.19
C ASN A 53 12.62 -12.89 -1.15
N ALA A 54 12.36 -13.41 0.05
CA ALA A 54 11.56 -12.73 1.08
C ALA A 54 12.08 -11.33 1.42
N LYS A 55 13.39 -11.19 1.66
CA LYS A 55 14.00 -9.89 1.97
C LYS A 55 13.89 -8.92 0.79
N LYS A 56 14.20 -9.38 -0.42
CA LYS A 56 14.11 -8.58 -1.65
C LYS A 56 12.68 -8.09 -1.90
N LEU A 57 11.68 -8.93 -1.65
CA LEU A 57 10.27 -8.55 -1.80
C LEU A 57 9.91 -7.37 -0.88
N ILE A 58 10.28 -7.43 0.40
CA ILE A 58 10.00 -6.37 1.37
C ILE A 58 10.67 -5.06 0.95
N GLU A 59 11.95 -5.10 0.61
CA GLU A 59 12.71 -3.91 0.19
C GLU A 59 12.11 -3.27 -1.07
N ARG A 60 11.76 -4.08 -2.08
CA ARG A 60 11.20 -3.57 -3.34
C ARG A 60 9.75 -3.08 -3.20
N LEU A 61 8.96 -3.64 -2.27
CA LEU A 61 7.63 -3.12 -1.97
C LEU A 61 7.69 -1.73 -1.33
N ASP A 62 8.62 -1.53 -0.39
CA ASP A 62 8.88 -0.22 0.23
C ASP A 62 9.34 0.83 -0.82
N GLU A 63 10.19 0.45 -1.77
CA GLU A 63 10.57 1.32 -2.89
C GLU A 63 9.37 1.69 -3.78
N ILE A 64 8.53 0.73 -4.14
CA ILE A 64 7.32 0.97 -4.96
C ILE A 64 6.38 1.94 -4.24
N GLN A 65 6.19 1.76 -2.94
CA GLN A 65 5.36 2.63 -2.11
C GLN A 65 5.91 4.07 -2.12
N LYS A 66 7.21 4.25 -1.87
CA LYS A 66 7.87 5.58 -1.86
C LYS A 66 7.79 6.29 -3.21
N GLU A 67 8.05 5.59 -4.31
CA GLU A 67 7.95 6.19 -5.65
C GLU A 67 6.48 6.48 -6.03
N GLY A 68 5.54 5.61 -5.64
CA GLY A 68 4.11 5.85 -5.81
C GLY A 68 3.64 7.12 -5.09
N ILE A 69 4.02 7.28 -3.81
CA ILE A 69 3.73 8.48 -3.01
C ILE A 69 4.30 9.73 -3.68
N LYS A 70 5.58 9.69 -4.08
CA LYS A 70 6.24 10.80 -4.75
C LYS A 70 5.54 11.18 -6.06
N GLN A 71 5.06 10.22 -6.83
CA GLN A 71 4.30 10.47 -8.05
C GLN A 71 2.91 11.05 -7.74
N ASP A 72 2.19 10.52 -6.75
CA ASP A 72 0.90 11.05 -6.31
C ASP A 72 1.03 12.52 -5.89
N ILE A 73 2.04 12.84 -5.07
CA ILE A 73 2.36 14.22 -4.65
C ILE A 73 2.63 15.12 -5.86
N ALA A 74 3.41 14.65 -6.83
CA ALA A 74 3.76 15.43 -8.02
C ALA A 74 2.56 15.69 -8.94
N GLU A 75 1.64 14.73 -9.07
CA GLU A 75 0.48 14.84 -9.97
C GLU A 75 -0.72 15.54 -9.33
N ASN A 76 -1.04 15.22 -8.07
CA ASN A 76 -2.28 15.68 -7.42
C ASN A 76 -2.04 16.83 -6.44
N GLY A 77 -0.85 16.88 -5.82
CA GLY A 77 -0.51 17.89 -4.82
C GLY A 77 -1.14 17.63 -3.45
N LYS A 78 -0.56 18.25 -2.42
CA LYS A 78 -0.85 17.98 -1.01
C LYS A 78 -2.31 18.15 -0.61
N GLU A 79 -2.90 19.33 -0.84
CA GLU A 79 -4.26 19.65 -0.39
C GLU A 79 -5.31 18.73 -1.04
N THR A 80 -5.14 18.49 -2.35
CA THR A 80 -5.97 17.60 -3.15
C THR A 80 -5.96 16.16 -2.60
N ILE A 81 -4.77 15.63 -2.28
CA ILE A 81 -4.59 14.30 -1.68
C ILE A 81 -5.26 14.23 -0.31
N ILE A 82 -5.00 15.21 0.56
CA ILE A 82 -5.61 15.25 1.90
C ILE A 82 -7.14 15.25 1.79
N ARG A 83 -7.72 16.06 0.91
CA ARG A 83 -9.18 16.11 0.71
C ARG A 83 -9.74 14.80 0.17
N ARG A 84 -9.00 14.12 -0.73
CA ARG A 84 -9.34 12.78 -1.24
C ARG A 84 -9.40 11.76 -0.09
N GLU A 85 -8.37 11.71 0.75
CA GLU A 85 -8.30 10.74 1.85
C GLU A 85 -9.32 11.05 2.97
N LEU A 86 -9.53 12.31 3.34
CA LEU A 86 -10.58 12.70 4.29
C LEU A 86 -11.97 12.25 3.83
N SER A 87 -12.22 12.27 2.52
CA SER A 87 -13.47 11.79 1.93
C SER A 87 -13.53 10.26 1.90
N ASN A 88 -12.41 9.60 1.59
CA ASN A 88 -12.29 8.13 1.52
C ASN A 88 -12.52 7.46 2.89
N HIS A 89 -12.05 8.10 3.96
CA HIS A 89 -12.22 7.64 5.34
C HIS A 89 -13.49 8.19 6.01
N GLU A 90 -14.40 8.80 5.24
CA GLU A 90 -15.67 9.35 5.73
C GLU A 90 -15.54 10.30 6.93
N CYS A 91 -14.39 10.98 7.06
CA CYS A 91 -14.02 11.77 8.25
C CYS A 91 -15.03 12.88 8.57
N PHE A 92 -15.68 13.45 7.55
CA PHE A 92 -16.69 14.49 7.72
C PHE A 92 -18.00 13.97 8.34
N TYR A 93 -18.28 12.68 8.20
CA TYR A 93 -19.44 12.03 8.81
C TYR A 93 -19.12 11.54 10.21
N THR A 94 -17.96 10.90 10.38
CA THR A 94 -17.51 10.34 11.67
C THR A 94 -17.01 11.40 12.65
N ASN A 95 -16.62 12.58 12.15
CA ASN A 95 -15.89 13.62 12.87
C ASN A 95 -14.54 13.14 13.45
N ASP A 96 -13.94 12.13 12.83
CA ASP A 96 -12.65 11.56 13.23
C ASP A 96 -11.70 11.52 12.02
N ILE A 97 -10.51 12.11 12.17
CA ILE A 97 -9.48 12.16 11.13
C ILE A 97 -8.31 11.20 11.38
N THR A 98 -8.38 10.38 12.45
CA THR A 98 -7.27 9.51 12.88
C THR A 98 -6.82 8.56 11.76
N ASP A 99 -7.77 7.86 11.13
CA ASP A 99 -7.46 6.94 10.01
C ASP A 99 -6.77 7.66 8.83
N CYS A 100 -7.20 8.89 8.53
CA CYS A 100 -6.60 9.69 7.46
C CYS A 100 -5.17 10.14 7.83
N VAL A 101 -4.94 10.49 9.10
CA VAL A 101 -3.61 10.85 9.62
C VAL A 101 -2.66 9.66 9.55
N GLU A 102 -3.09 8.48 9.98
CA GLU A 102 -2.29 7.26 9.91
C GLU A 102 -1.97 6.87 8.45
N ASN A 103 -2.96 6.94 7.56
CA ASN A 103 -2.78 6.60 6.15
C ASN A 103 -1.84 7.57 5.40
N LEU A 104 -1.74 8.83 5.86
CA LEU A 104 -0.89 9.85 5.26
C LEU A 104 0.46 10.05 5.97
N GLU A 105 0.80 9.23 6.97
CA GLU A 105 2.06 9.33 7.71
C GLU A 105 3.27 9.21 6.77
N GLU A 106 3.25 8.26 5.83
CA GLU A 106 4.34 8.05 4.86
C GLU A 106 4.48 9.20 3.85
N TYR A 107 3.44 10.02 3.68
CA TYR A 107 3.52 11.25 2.87
C TYR A 107 4.29 12.36 3.58
N GLY A 108 4.58 12.20 4.88
CA GLY A 108 5.21 13.23 5.72
C GLY A 108 4.27 14.40 6.02
N TYR A 109 2.95 14.18 5.94
CA TYR A 109 1.97 15.20 6.28
C TYR A 109 1.70 15.18 7.78
N SER A 110 1.72 16.35 8.40
CA SER A 110 1.42 16.48 9.83
C SER A 110 -0.08 16.41 10.09
N TYR A 111 -0.45 16.11 11.34
CA TYR A 111 -1.83 16.25 11.80
C TYR A 111 -2.39 17.64 11.49
N ASP A 112 -1.61 18.70 11.72
CA ASP A 112 -2.04 20.07 11.46
C ASP A 112 -2.33 20.31 9.99
N ASP A 113 -1.50 19.80 9.07
CA ASP A 113 -1.77 19.90 7.63
C ASP A 113 -3.14 19.32 7.26
N ILE A 114 -3.45 18.13 7.80
CA ILE A 114 -4.68 17.40 7.53
C ILE A 114 -5.88 18.10 8.17
N TYR A 115 -5.72 18.53 9.42
CA TYR A 115 -6.76 19.23 10.18
C TYR A 115 -7.14 20.58 9.54
N GLN A 116 -6.18 21.31 8.98
CA GLN A 116 -6.46 22.56 8.28
C GLN A 116 -7.36 22.36 7.05
N VAL A 117 -7.16 21.28 6.29
CA VAL A 117 -8.04 20.94 5.14
C VAL A 117 -9.40 20.46 5.63
N TYR A 118 -9.43 19.62 6.66
CA TYR A 118 -10.67 19.12 7.26
C TYR A 118 -11.59 20.27 7.73
N ARG A 119 -11.03 21.29 8.38
CA ARG A 119 -11.75 22.45 8.90
C ARG A 119 -12.33 23.40 7.86
N GLN A 120 -11.94 23.25 6.59
CA GLN A 120 -12.43 24.09 5.49
C GLN A 120 -13.68 23.52 4.81
N TRP A 121 -14.14 22.34 5.25
CA TRP A 121 -15.28 21.64 4.68
C TRP A 121 -16.58 21.92 5.47
#